data_AF-C6TJ24-F1
#
_entry.id   AF-C6TJ24-F1
#
_cell.length_a   1.000
_cell.length_b   1.000
_cell.length_c   1.000
_cell.angle_alpha   90.00
_cell.angle_beta   90.00
_cell.angle_gamma   90.00
#
_symmetry.space_group_name_H-M   'P 1'
#
loop_
_entity.id
_entity.type
_entity.pdbx_description
1 polymer ?
#
loop_
_entity_poly.entity_id
_entity_poly.type
_entity_poly.pdbx_seq_one_letter_code
_entity_poly.pdbx_strand_id
1 'polypeptide(L)'
;MAMVKSPKKQVNLFYSLDCEDLAQNVALQSPHIVLQNIKWRSFADGFPNIYINNAEELRGQHVAFLASFSPPAHVFEQLSVIYALPRLFVASFTLVLPFFPTGSFERMEEEGDVATAFTLARMLSNIPISRGGPTSLVIYDIHALQERFYFGDEVLPLFETGIPLLKQRLSQLPDADNVVIAFPDDGAWKRFHKLFDNFSLVVCTKVREGDKRIVRLKERECLWSSCSHC
;
A
#
# COMPACT_ATOMS: atom_id res chain seq x y z
N MET A 1 -1.01 -35.91 -10.09
CA MET A 1 -0.74 -35.91 -8.64
C MET A 1 -1.39 -34.67 -8.05
N ALA A 2 -2.40 -34.82 -7.20
CA ALA A 2 -3.00 -33.68 -6.50
C ALA A 2 -1.96 -33.11 -5.52
N MET A 3 -1.65 -31.82 -5.63
CA MET A 3 -0.82 -31.13 -4.65
C MET A 3 -1.55 -31.19 -3.30
N VAL A 4 -0.99 -31.93 -2.35
CA VAL A 4 -1.40 -31.88 -0.95
C VAL A 4 -1.16 -30.44 -0.49
N LYS A 5 -2.24 -29.65 -0.34
CA LYS A 5 -2.16 -28.30 0.22
C LYS A 5 -1.52 -28.42 1.60
N SER A 6 -0.36 -27.81 1.78
CA SER A 6 0.29 -27.70 3.08
C SER A 6 -0.68 -27.03 4.07
N PRO A 7 -0.65 -27.42 5.35
CA PRO A 7 -1.48 -26.77 6.37
C PRO A 7 -1.19 -25.27 6.37
N LYS A 8 -2.25 -24.45 6.32
CA LYS A 8 -2.13 -22.99 6.38
C LYS A 8 -1.48 -22.62 7.71
N LYS A 9 -0.38 -21.89 7.65
CA LYS A 9 0.40 -21.50 8.82
C LYS A 9 -0.28 -20.34 9.54
N GLN A 10 -0.19 -20.34 10.86
CA GLN A 10 -0.66 -19.24 11.71
C GLN A 10 0.29 -18.04 11.56
N VAL A 11 -0.28 -16.83 11.50
CA VAL A 11 0.44 -15.57 11.37
C VAL A 11 0.09 -14.67 12.55
N ASN A 12 1.11 -14.18 13.23
CA ASN A 12 1.00 -13.16 14.26
C ASN A 12 1.02 -11.79 13.59
N LEU A 13 -0.13 -11.10 13.60
CA LEU A 13 -0.31 -9.79 12.98
C LEU A 13 -0.19 -8.69 14.02
N PHE A 14 0.88 -7.92 13.91
CA PHE A 14 1.05 -6.64 14.58
C PHE A 14 0.52 -5.51 13.70
N TYR A 15 0.17 -4.37 14.29
CA TYR A 15 -0.38 -3.23 13.57
C TYR A 15 0.03 -1.90 14.22
N SER A 16 0.09 -0.84 13.41
CA SER A 16 0.21 0.54 13.90
C SER A 16 -1.11 1.02 14.53
N LEU A 17 -1.05 2.00 15.42
CA LEU A 17 -2.24 2.59 16.05
C LEU A 17 -3.31 3.02 15.04
N ASP A 18 -2.88 3.61 13.92
CA ASP A 18 -3.77 4.10 12.85
C ASP A 18 -4.45 2.98 12.02
N CYS A 19 -4.15 1.71 12.32
CA CYS A 19 -4.64 0.55 11.56
C CYS A 19 -5.44 -0.44 12.39
N GLU A 20 -5.87 -0.10 13.61
CA GLU A 20 -6.60 -1.02 14.49
C GLU A 20 -7.85 -1.61 13.83
N ASP A 21 -8.73 -0.77 13.30
CA ASP A 21 -9.96 -1.21 12.63
C ASP A 21 -9.66 -2.12 11.43
N LEU A 22 -8.64 -1.78 10.64
CA LEU A 22 -8.23 -2.59 9.49
C LEU A 22 -7.64 -3.93 9.94
N ALA A 23 -6.83 -3.95 10.98
CA ALA A 23 -6.24 -5.17 11.53
C ALA A 23 -7.33 -6.12 12.05
N GLN A 24 -8.33 -5.60 12.76
CA GLN A 24 -9.49 -6.36 13.21
C GLN A 24 -10.26 -6.96 12.03
N ASN A 25 -10.55 -6.15 11.01
CA ASN A 25 -11.20 -6.62 9.79
C ASN A 25 -10.41 -7.73 9.08
N VAL A 26 -9.08 -7.60 9.00
CA VAL A 26 -8.19 -8.61 8.41
C VAL A 26 -8.22 -9.91 9.22
N ALA A 27 -8.15 -9.83 10.55
CA ALA A 27 -8.21 -11.00 11.43
C ALA A 27 -9.55 -11.75 11.31
N LEU A 28 -10.66 -11.03 11.14
CA LEU A 28 -11.99 -11.63 10.90
C LEU A 28 -12.07 -12.44 9.60
N GLN A 29 -11.24 -12.14 8.60
CA GLN A 29 -11.25 -12.88 7.32
C GLN A 29 -10.55 -14.24 7.39
N SER A 30 -9.74 -14.51 8.42
CA SER A 30 -8.96 -15.75 8.50
C SER A 30 -8.68 -16.18 9.94
N PRO A 31 -9.07 -17.41 10.34
CA PRO A 31 -8.78 -17.92 11.68
C PRO A 31 -7.28 -18.15 11.95
N HIS A 32 -6.45 -18.06 10.90
CA HIS A 32 -5.00 -18.21 11.02
C HIS A 32 -4.28 -16.91 11.37
N ILE A 33 -4.99 -15.77 11.40
CA ILE A 33 -4.41 -14.48 11.75
C ILE A 33 -4.73 -14.19 13.22
N VAL A 34 -3.69 -14.03 14.03
CA VAL A 34 -3.81 -13.68 15.45
C VAL A 34 -3.26 -12.30 15.66
N LEU A 35 -4.09 -11.39 16.17
CA LEU A 35 -3.66 -10.04 16.50
C LEU A 35 -2.70 -10.07 17.70
N GLN A 36 -1.62 -9.33 17.56
CA GLN A 36 -0.65 -9.09 18.62
C GLN A 36 -0.60 -7.60 18.94
N ASN A 37 -0.32 -7.29 20.20
CA ASN A 37 -0.35 -5.93 20.71
C ASN A 37 1.06 -5.36 20.93
N ILE A 38 1.22 -4.06 20.67
CA ILE A 38 2.42 -3.27 20.96
C ILE A 38 2.00 -2.15 21.89
N LYS A 39 2.78 -1.94 22.95
CA LYS A 39 2.61 -0.80 23.83
C LYS A 39 3.34 0.39 23.22
N TRP A 40 2.61 1.22 22.50
CA TRP A 40 3.07 2.50 21.96
C TRP A 40 3.02 3.55 23.09
N ARG A 41 4.18 3.92 23.63
CA ARG A 41 4.31 4.96 24.66
C ARG A 41 5.35 5.98 24.21
N SER A 42 5.47 7.07 24.95
CA SER A 42 6.50 8.08 24.73
C SER A 42 7.22 8.38 26.04
N PHE A 43 8.49 8.76 25.94
CA PHE A 43 9.24 9.38 27.02
C PHE A 43 8.80 10.85 27.21
N ALA A 44 9.26 11.49 28.29
CA ALA A 44 8.90 12.87 28.61
C ALA A 44 9.43 13.90 27.57
N ASP A 45 10.46 13.54 26.80
CA ASP A 45 11.01 14.34 25.70
C ASP A 45 10.27 14.14 24.36
N GLY A 46 9.23 13.29 24.34
CA GLY A 46 8.44 12.99 23.16
C GLY A 46 8.97 11.86 22.29
N PHE A 47 10.15 11.29 22.58
CA PHE A 47 10.65 10.14 21.81
C PHE A 47 9.88 8.86 22.14
N PRO A 48 9.74 7.92 21.19
CA PRO A 48 9.00 6.69 21.41
C PRO A 48 9.64 5.75 22.45
N ASN A 49 8.81 5.22 23.34
CA ASN A 49 9.12 4.18 24.33
C ASN A 49 8.26 2.94 24.03
N ILE A 50 8.67 2.18 23.03
CA ILE A 50 7.86 1.12 22.44
C ILE A 50 8.19 -0.23 23.06
N TYR A 51 7.17 -1.03 23.36
CA TYR A 51 7.35 -2.39 23.88
C TYR A 51 6.50 -3.40 23.11
N ILE A 52 7.17 -4.39 22.50
CA ILE A 52 6.53 -5.50 21.78
C ILE A 52 6.16 -6.58 22.80
N ASN A 53 4.88 -6.85 22.98
CA ASN A 53 4.43 -7.88 23.92
C ASN A 53 4.81 -9.28 23.39
N ASN A 54 5.09 -10.21 24.32
CA ASN A 54 5.32 -11.63 24.04
C ASN A 54 6.46 -11.90 23.02
N ALA A 55 7.46 -11.02 22.98
CA ALA A 55 8.57 -11.10 22.01
C ALA A 55 9.31 -12.45 22.00
N GLU A 56 9.38 -13.14 23.14
CA GLU A 56 10.01 -14.47 23.25
C GLU A 56 9.24 -15.57 22.52
N GLU A 57 7.90 -15.45 22.45
CA GLU A 57 7.01 -16.41 21.80
C GLU A 57 7.06 -16.31 20.26
N LEU A 58 7.61 -15.22 19.72
CA LEU A 58 7.70 -14.99 18.26
C LEU A 58 8.78 -15.83 17.57
N ARG A 59 9.69 -16.47 18.32
CA ARG A 59 10.79 -17.26 17.76
C ARG A 59 10.24 -18.41 16.92
N GLY A 60 10.67 -18.47 15.65
CA GLY A 60 10.19 -19.49 14.71
C GLY A 60 8.75 -19.31 14.24
N GLN A 61 8.08 -18.21 14.59
CA GLN A 61 6.71 -17.91 14.14
C GLN A 61 6.70 -17.10 12.85
N HIS A 62 5.57 -17.12 12.14
CA HIS A 62 5.32 -16.22 11.01
C HIS A 62 4.72 -14.93 11.53
N VAL A 63 5.33 -13.80 11.18
CA VAL A 63 4.96 -12.48 11.68
C VAL A 63 4.63 -11.56 10.50
N ALA A 64 3.56 -10.79 10.66
CA ALA A 64 3.24 -9.70 9.77
C ALA A 64 3.07 -8.40 10.56
N PHE A 65 3.37 -7.26 9.93
CA PHE A 65 3.11 -5.94 10.47
C PHE A 65 2.26 -5.14 9.48
N LEU A 66 1.10 -4.65 9.92
CA LEU A 66 0.25 -3.72 9.17
C LEU A 66 0.63 -2.28 9.55
N ALA A 67 1.33 -1.61 8.65
CA ALA A 67 1.81 -0.25 8.84
C ALA A 67 0.89 0.80 8.21
N SER A 68 0.98 2.03 8.70
CA SER A 68 0.44 3.22 8.07
C SER A 68 1.42 4.38 8.20
N PHE A 69 2.02 4.78 7.09
CA PHE A 69 2.89 5.96 7.05
C PHE A 69 2.11 7.23 6.67
N SER A 70 0.78 7.22 6.83
CA SER A 70 -0.05 8.39 6.51
C SER A 70 0.27 9.59 7.41
N PRO A 71 0.41 9.45 8.75
CA PRO A 71 0.98 10.51 9.57
C PRO A 71 2.52 10.41 9.56
N PRO A 72 3.25 11.41 9.02
CA PRO A 72 4.71 11.39 9.01
C PRO A 72 5.32 11.28 10.42
N ALA A 73 4.62 11.80 11.43
CA ALA A 73 5.05 11.77 12.83
C ALA A 73 5.21 10.35 13.38
N HIS A 74 4.45 9.38 12.88
CA HIS A 74 4.47 8.00 13.37
C HIS A 74 5.46 7.10 12.61
N VAL A 75 6.09 7.59 11.54
CA VAL A 75 6.98 6.78 10.69
C VAL A 75 8.17 6.25 11.47
N PHE A 76 8.77 7.07 12.33
CA PHE A 76 9.95 6.67 13.10
C PHE A 76 9.67 5.54 14.11
N GLU A 77 8.57 5.64 14.86
CA GLU A 77 8.19 4.60 15.82
C GLU A 77 7.80 3.28 15.13
N GLN A 78 7.09 3.36 14.01
CA GLN A 78 6.73 2.17 13.24
C GLN A 78 7.96 1.51 12.63
N LEU A 79 8.89 2.28 12.03
CA LEU A 79 10.16 1.74 11.52
C LEU A 79 10.97 1.06 12.62
N SER A 80 10.97 1.59 13.84
CA SER A 80 11.65 0.99 14.99
C SER A 80 11.11 -0.42 15.29
N VAL A 81 9.79 -0.62 15.24
CA VAL A 81 9.17 -1.94 15.38
C VAL A 81 9.45 -2.84 14.19
N ILE A 82 9.28 -2.31 12.96
CA ILE A 82 9.50 -3.05 11.71
C ILE A 82 10.93 -3.60 11.66
N TYR A 83 11.92 -2.85 12.13
CA TYR A 83 13.31 -3.31 12.17
C TYR A 83 13.58 -4.31 13.31
N ALA A 84 12.83 -4.21 14.41
CA ALA A 84 12.99 -5.10 15.56
C ALA A 84 12.39 -6.49 15.32
N LEU A 85 11.19 -6.57 14.71
CA LEU A 85 10.45 -7.83 14.56
C LEU A 85 11.24 -8.95 13.87
N PRO A 86 11.92 -8.75 12.73
CA PRO A 86 12.74 -9.80 12.10
C PRO A 86 13.87 -10.31 13.00
N ARG A 87 14.44 -9.43 13.84
CA ARG A 87 15.55 -9.75 14.76
C ARG A 87 15.12 -10.62 15.94
N LEU A 88 13.81 -10.79 16.16
CA LEU A 88 13.26 -11.70 17.18
C LEU A 88 13.24 -13.18 16.73
N PHE A 89 14.10 -13.54 15.78
CA PHE A 89 14.26 -14.90 15.25
C PHE A 89 12.97 -15.49 14.67
N VAL A 90 12.11 -14.65 14.10
CA VAL A 90 10.87 -15.06 13.42
C VAL A 90 11.19 -15.91 12.19
N ALA A 91 10.31 -16.86 11.86
CA ALA A 91 10.47 -17.72 10.70
C ALA A 91 10.25 -16.99 9.39
N SER A 92 9.34 -16.00 9.34
CA SER A 92 9.23 -15.07 8.21
C SER A 92 8.66 -13.75 8.68
N PHE A 93 8.97 -12.69 7.93
CA PHE A 93 8.40 -11.37 8.15
C PHE A 93 7.74 -10.81 6.88
N THR A 94 6.52 -10.31 7.04
CA THR A 94 5.77 -9.61 5.99
C THR A 94 5.39 -8.22 6.49
N LEU A 95 5.80 -7.19 5.77
CA LEU A 95 5.35 -5.83 5.98
C LEU A 95 4.21 -5.53 5.00
N VAL A 96 3.02 -5.22 5.52
CA VAL A 96 1.91 -4.72 4.73
C VAL A 96 1.87 -3.21 4.94
N LEU A 97 2.19 -2.46 3.89
CA LEU A 97 2.13 -1.00 3.85
C LEU A 97 1.08 -0.62 2.78
N PRO A 98 -0.20 -0.48 3.16
CA PRO A 98 -1.28 -0.31 2.18
C PRO A 98 -1.08 0.89 1.24
N PHE A 99 -0.44 1.95 1.73
CA PHE A 99 -0.18 3.17 0.97
C PHE A 99 1.27 3.62 1.14
N PHE A 100 1.95 3.89 0.02
CA PHE A 100 3.32 4.41 -0.01
C PHE A 100 3.30 5.93 -0.18
N PRO A 101 3.45 6.73 0.89
CA PRO A 101 3.04 8.13 0.92
C PRO A 101 3.91 9.06 0.06
N THR A 102 5.17 8.68 -0.18
CA THR A 102 6.11 9.51 -0.94
C THR A 102 6.17 9.14 -2.42
N GLY A 103 5.35 8.19 -2.89
CA GLY A 103 5.40 7.68 -4.27
C GLY A 103 5.14 8.73 -5.35
N SER A 104 4.50 9.87 -5.02
CA SER A 104 4.30 10.97 -5.99
C SER A 104 5.50 11.91 -6.13
N PHE A 105 6.56 11.70 -5.35
CA PHE A 105 7.83 12.44 -5.48
C PHE A 105 8.98 11.45 -5.71
N GLU A 106 8.81 10.68 -6.78
CA GLU A 106 9.70 9.61 -7.22
C GLU A 106 10.86 10.11 -8.09
N ARG A 107 10.66 11.18 -8.84
CA ARG A 107 11.64 11.73 -9.78
C ARG A 107 12.04 13.15 -9.41
N MET A 108 13.28 13.50 -9.77
CA MET A 108 13.77 14.88 -9.76
C MET A 108 13.39 15.55 -11.07
N GLU A 109 12.87 16.77 -11.02
CA GLU A 109 12.62 17.58 -12.21
C GLU A 109 13.78 18.55 -12.45
N GLU A 110 14.40 19.05 -11.37
CA GLU A 110 15.57 19.93 -11.40
C GLU A 110 16.66 19.46 -10.42
N GLU A 111 17.90 19.92 -10.64
CA GLU A 111 19.01 19.64 -9.73
C GLU A 111 18.74 20.27 -8.35
N GLY A 112 18.80 19.47 -7.30
CA GLY A 112 18.46 19.87 -5.94
C GLY A 112 17.12 19.33 -5.42
N ASP A 113 16.27 18.79 -6.30
CA ASP A 113 15.08 18.06 -5.86
C ASP A 113 15.47 16.83 -5.04
N VAL A 114 14.75 16.60 -3.94
CA VAL A 114 14.97 15.42 -3.09
C VAL A 114 13.86 14.42 -3.33
N ALA A 115 14.16 13.37 -4.09
CA ALA A 115 13.23 12.26 -4.36
C ALA A 115 12.92 11.46 -3.08
N THR A 116 11.94 11.94 -2.31
CA THR A 116 11.59 11.34 -1.00
C THR A 116 11.07 9.90 -1.11
N ALA A 117 10.54 9.50 -2.27
CA ALA A 117 10.22 8.09 -2.56
C ALA A 117 11.44 7.19 -2.38
N PHE A 118 12.58 7.60 -2.95
CA PHE A 118 13.83 6.85 -2.89
C PHE A 118 14.36 6.78 -1.45
N THR A 119 14.27 7.87 -0.69
CA THR A 119 14.67 7.89 0.72
C THR A 119 13.84 6.90 1.56
N LEU A 120 12.52 6.90 1.42
CA LEU A 120 11.64 5.99 2.16
C LEU A 120 11.85 4.53 1.73
N ALA A 121 12.00 4.26 0.44
CA ALA A 121 12.30 2.94 -0.07
C ALA A 121 13.66 2.43 0.45
N ARG A 122 14.68 3.30 0.55
CA ARG A 122 15.96 2.97 1.19
C ARG A 122 15.82 2.63 2.66
N MET A 123 15.01 3.36 3.42
CA MET A 123 14.71 2.98 4.81
C MET A 123 14.08 1.59 4.84
N LEU A 124 13.02 1.35 4.08
CA LEU A 124 12.38 0.02 4.01
C LEU A 124 13.33 -1.08 3.53
N SER A 125 14.33 -0.76 2.70
CA SER A 125 15.33 -1.73 2.23
C SER A 125 16.31 -2.17 3.32
N ASN A 126 16.45 -1.42 4.41
CA ASN A 126 17.31 -1.77 5.54
C ASN A 126 16.60 -2.63 6.60
N ILE A 127 15.39 -3.11 6.31
CA ILE A 127 14.70 -4.04 7.20
C ILE A 127 15.54 -5.32 7.31
N PRO A 128 15.92 -5.75 8.53
CA PRO A 128 16.74 -6.94 8.70
C PRO A 128 16.06 -8.19 8.15
N ILE A 129 16.86 -9.09 7.56
CA ILE A 129 16.38 -10.38 7.04
C ILE A 129 15.97 -11.28 8.21
N SER A 130 14.80 -11.90 8.08
CA SER A 130 14.30 -12.92 9.03
C SER A 130 14.96 -14.29 8.81
N ARG A 131 14.71 -15.29 9.66
CA ARG A 131 15.31 -16.63 9.47
C ARG A 131 14.91 -17.30 8.15
N GLY A 132 13.71 -17.01 7.65
CA GLY A 132 13.21 -17.56 6.39
C GLY A 132 13.57 -16.72 5.16
N GLY A 133 14.34 -15.65 5.33
CA GLY A 133 14.81 -14.81 4.23
C GLY A 133 14.28 -13.37 4.26
N PRO A 134 14.42 -12.67 3.10
CA PRO A 134 14.05 -11.27 2.91
C PRO A 134 12.61 -10.96 3.31
N THR A 135 12.38 -9.71 3.72
CA THR A 135 11.05 -9.23 4.08
C THR A 135 10.18 -9.11 2.85
N SER A 136 8.99 -9.71 2.87
CA SER A 136 7.97 -9.45 1.84
C SER A 136 7.29 -8.11 2.13
N LEU A 137 7.37 -7.15 1.21
CA LEU A 137 6.78 -5.81 1.36
C LEU A 137 5.58 -5.68 0.43
N VAL A 138 4.36 -5.70 0.99
CA VAL A 138 3.11 -5.58 0.23
C VAL A 138 2.69 -4.11 0.19
N ILE A 139 2.55 -3.56 -1.02
CA ILE A 139 2.05 -2.20 -1.25
C ILE A 139 0.93 -2.26 -2.28
N TYR A 140 -0.15 -1.52 -2.05
CA TYR A 140 -1.26 -1.43 -2.99
C TYR A 140 -1.13 -0.17 -3.85
N ASP A 141 -1.39 -0.33 -5.15
CA ASP A 141 -1.53 0.75 -6.13
C ASP A 141 -0.37 1.77 -6.08
N ILE A 142 0.88 1.24 -6.14
CA ILE A 142 2.11 2.04 -6.19
C ILE A 142 2.03 3.14 -7.27
N HIS A 143 2.59 4.32 -7.00
CA HIS A 143 2.41 5.46 -7.89
C HIS A 143 3.07 5.21 -9.25
N ALA A 144 4.32 4.75 -9.29
CA ALA A 144 5.02 4.35 -10.49
C ALA A 144 5.65 2.96 -10.33
N LEU A 145 5.49 2.07 -11.31
CA LEU A 145 6.10 0.73 -11.26
C LEU A 145 7.63 0.78 -11.20
N GLN A 146 8.23 1.86 -11.69
CA GLN A 146 9.66 2.14 -11.64
C GLN A 146 10.18 2.26 -10.20
N GLU A 147 9.34 2.61 -9.24
CA GLU A 147 9.70 2.64 -7.81
C GLU A 147 10.18 1.27 -7.31
N ARG A 148 9.85 0.16 -8.01
CA ARG A 148 10.42 -1.16 -7.76
C ARG A 148 11.95 -1.14 -7.67
N PHE A 149 12.60 -0.30 -8.47
CA PHE A 149 14.07 -0.20 -8.53
C PHE A 149 14.67 0.63 -7.38
N TYR A 150 13.84 1.25 -6.53
CA TYR A 150 14.33 1.96 -5.35
C TYR A 150 14.56 1.04 -4.15
N PHE A 151 13.93 -0.14 -4.18
CA PHE A 151 14.08 -1.14 -3.13
C PHE A 151 15.34 -1.97 -3.36
N GLY A 152 16.12 -2.18 -2.31
CA GLY A 152 17.30 -3.04 -2.31
C GLY A 152 16.94 -4.52 -2.21
N ASP A 153 17.95 -5.37 -2.38
CA ASP A 153 17.77 -6.82 -2.51
C ASP A 153 17.33 -7.54 -1.22
N GLU A 154 17.40 -6.87 -0.06
CA GLU A 154 17.02 -7.44 1.24
C GLU A 154 15.51 -7.38 1.51
N VAL A 155 14.75 -6.78 0.61
CA VAL A 155 13.29 -6.75 0.63
C VAL A 155 12.69 -7.16 -0.71
N LEU A 156 11.51 -7.76 -0.65
CA LEU A 156 10.79 -8.25 -1.82
C LEU A 156 9.50 -7.45 -1.99
N PRO A 157 9.50 -6.36 -2.77
CA PRO A 157 8.30 -5.56 -3.02
C PRO A 157 7.29 -6.34 -3.88
N LEU A 158 6.14 -6.63 -3.28
CA LEU A 158 4.93 -7.15 -3.91
C LEU A 158 3.95 -5.99 -4.11
N PHE A 159 3.74 -5.61 -5.36
CA PHE A 159 2.79 -4.57 -5.72
C PHE A 159 1.45 -5.21 -6.07
N GLU A 160 0.46 -4.94 -5.24
CA GLU A 160 -0.92 -5.37 -5.42
C GLU A 160 -1.79 -4.21 -5.92
N THR A 161 -3.01 -4.50 -6.35
CA THR A 161 -3.98 -3.48 -6.76
C THR A 161 -5.35 -3.72 -6.15
N GLY A 162 -6.01 -2.64 -5.73
CA GLY A 162 -7.39 -2.68 -5.22
C GLY A 162 -8.46 -2.80 -6.32
N ILE A 163 -8.07 -2.76 -7.61
CA ILE A 163 -9.04 -2.69 -8.72
C ILE A 163 -10.02 -3.88 -8.77
N PRO A 164 -9.64 -5.14 -8.49
CA PRO A 164 -10.60 -6.24 -8.43
C PRO A 164 -11.73 -6.00 -7.42
N LEU A 165 -11.41 -5.42 -6.26
CA LEU A 165 -12.41 -5.06 -5.24
C LEU A 165 -13.31 -3.92 -5.73
N LEU A 166 -12.72 -2.92 -6.40
CA LEU A 166 -13.49 -1.83 -7.00
C LEU A 166 -14.47 -2.37 -8.05
N LYS A 167 -14.02 -3.24 -8.96
CA LYS A 167 -14.89 -3.89 -9.96
C LYS A 167 -16.05 -4.64 -9.33
N GLN A 168 -15.78 -5.40 -8.27
CA GLN A 168 -16.83 -6.12 -7.53
C GLN A 168 -17.88 -5.16 -6.97
N ARG A 169 -17.48 -3.96 -6.52
CA ARG A 169 -18.44 -2.94 -6.06
C ARG A 169 -19.19 -2.28 -7.21
N LEU A 170 -18.52 -2.00 -8.33
CA LEU A 170 -19.17 -1.46 -9.52
C LEU A 170 -20.24 -2.42 -10.06
N SER A 171 -19.98 -3.73 -10.06
CA SER A 171 -20.95 -4.74 -10.51
C SER A 171 -22.16 -4.90 -9.59
N GLN A 172 -22.11 -4.34 -8.37
CA GLN A 172 -23.21 -4.35 -7.40
C GLN A 172 -24.08 -3.10 -7.49
N LEU A 173 -23.74 -2.14 -8.36
CA LEU A 173 -24.54 -0.93 -8.55
C LEU A 173 -25.84 -1.26 -9.29
N PRO A 174 -26.95 -0.54 -8.99
CA PRO A 174 -28.22 -0.74 -9.69
C PRO A 174 -28.15 -0.53 -11.21
N ASP A 175 -27.24 0.33 -11.67
CA ASP A 175 -27.03 0.69 -13.10
C ASP A 175 -25.63 0.24 -13.57
N ALA A 176 -25.21 -0.97 -13.18
CA ALA A 176 -23.88 -1.49 -13.46
C ALA A 176 -23.52 -1.55 -14.97
N ASP A 177 -24.52 -1.71 -15.84
CA ASP A 177 -24.35 -1.79 -17.29
C ASP A 177 -24.03 -0.43 -17.95
N ASN A 178 -24.24 0.68 -17.23
CA ASN A 178 -24.07 2.05 -17.73
C ASN A 178 -22.95 2.81 -17.00
N VAL A 179 -22.01 2.09 -16.38
CA VAL A 179 -20.88 2.70 -15.68
C VAL A 179 -19.79 3.15 -16.66
N VAL A 180 -19.38 4.41 -16.53
CA VAL A 180 -18.24 4.98 -17.25
C VAL A 180 -17.11 5.26 -16.26
N ILE A 181 -15.89 4.82 -16.58
CA ILE A 181 -14.70 5.09 -15.78
C ILE A 181 -14.00 6.34 -16.33
N ALA A 182 -14.03 7.41 -15.54
CA ALA A 182 -13.34 8.65 -15.85
C ALA A 182 -11.94 8.67 -15.19
N PHE A 183 -10.89 8.82 -16.00
CA PHE A 183 -9.53 9.01 -15.53
C PHE A 183 -9.23 10.50 -15.38
N PRO A 184 -8.69 10.96 -14.24
CA PRO A 184 -8.45 12.38 -14.00
C PRO A 184 -7.30 12.98 -14.83
N ASP A 185 -6.42 12.14 -15.35
CA ASP A 185 -5.28 12.50 -16.18
C ASP A 185 -4.77 11.29 -17.01
N ASP A 186 -3.88 11.57 -17.97
CA ASP A 186 -3.25 10.55 -18.82
C ASP A 186 -2.38 9.56 -18.01
N GLY A 187 -1.85 9.94 -16.84
CA GLY A 187 -1.00 9.10 -16.01
C GLY A 187 -1.78 7.99 -15.31
N ALA A 188 -2.93 8.32 -14.71
CA ALA A 188 -3.87 7.36 -14.16
C ALA A 188 -4.40 6.43 -15.27
N TRP A 189 -4.74 6.97 -16.44
CA TRP A 189 -5.18 6.16 -17.58
C TRP A 189 -4.10 5.15 -17.98
N LYS A 190 -2.86 5.60 -18.24
CA LYS A 190 -1.75 4.70 -18.64
C LYS A 190 -1.53 3.55 -17.66
N ARG A 191 -1.66 3.81 -16.35
CA ARG A 191 -1.46 2.81 -15.29
C ARG A 191 -2.60 1.78 -15.20
N PHE A 192 -3.85 2.24 -15.28
CA PHE A 192 -4.98 1.42 -14.87
C PHE A 192 -5.98 1.06 -15.98
N HIS A 193 -5.94 1.70 -17.17
CA HIS A 193 -6.95 1.47 -18.22
C HIS A 193 -7.12 0.00 -18.61
N LYS A 194 -6.02 -0.75 -18.72
CA LYS A 194 -6.02 -2.19 -19.06
C LYS A 194 -6.76 -3.04 -18.02
N LEU A 195 -6.90 -2.52 -16.82
CA LEU A 195 -7.64 -3.17 -15.77
C LEU A 195 -9.12 -2.85 -15.87
N PHE A 196 -9.60 -2.00 -16.79
CA PHE A 196 -11.02 -1.67 -16.97
C PHE A 196 -11.53 -1.96 -18.38
N ASP A 197 -10.95 -2.92 -19.11
CA ASP A 197 -11.27 -3.23 -20.52
C ASP A 197 -12.77 -3.47 -20.83
N ASN A 198 -13.57 -3.83 -19.83
CA ASN A 198 -15.02 -4.08 -19.96
C ASN A 198 -15.89 -2.84 -19.72
N PHE A 199 -15.30 -1.68 -19.44
CA PHE A 199 -16.01 -0.44 -19.16
C PHE A 199 -15.77 0.60 -20.25
N SER A 200 -16.72 1.49 -20.44
CA SER A 200 -16.51 2.72 -21.21
C SER A 200 -15.51 3.60 -20.46
N LEU A 201 -14.45 4.02 -21.14
CA LEU A 201 -13.36 4.79 -20.52
C LEU A 201 -13.32 6.21 -21.09
N VAL A 202 -13.22 7.20 -20.20
CA VAL A 202 -13.04 8.61 -20.57
C VAL A 202 -11.80 9.16 -19.87
N VAL A 203 -11.04 10.02 -20.54
CA VAL A 203 -9.87 10.68 -19.95
C VAL A 203 -10.15 12.15 -19.83
N CYS A 204 -10.00 12.70 -18.64
CA CYS A 204 -10.10 14.13 -18.37
C CYS A 204 -8.75 14.79 -18.63
N THR A 205 -8.77 15.96 -19.26
CA THR A 205 -7.62 16.85 -19.43
C THR A 205 -7.85 18.10 -18.60
N LYS A 206 -6.86 18.47 -17.79
CA LYS A 206 -6.87 19.75 -17.08
C LYS A 206 -6.38 20.82 -18.05
N VAL A 207 -7.25 21.74 -18.42
CA VAL A 207 -6.91 22.91 -19.24
C VAL A 207 -6.86 24.13 -18.31
N ARG A 208 -5.75 24.88 -18.34
CA ARG A 208 -5.65 26.16 -17.65
C ARG A 208 -6.05 27.26 -18.63
N GLU A 209 -7.16 27.94 -18.37
CA GLU A 209 -7.57 29.15 -19.09
C GLU A 209 -7.41 30.35 -18.14
N GLY A 210 -6.29 31.07 -18.27
CA GLY A 210 -5.90 32.11 -17.30
C GLY A 210 -5.69 31.54 -15.90
N ASP A 211 -6.28 32.17 -14.88
CA ASP A 211 -6.26 31.69 -13.48
C ASP A 211 -7.31 30.60 -13.18
N LYS A 212 -8.18 30.25 -14.14
CA LYS A 212 -9.22 29.24 -13.93
C LYS A 212 -8.71 27.85 -14.30
N ARG A 213 -8.97 26.89 -13.41
CA ARG A 213 -8.74 25.46 -13.64
C ARG A 213 -10.02 24.83 -14.17
N ILE A 214 -10.04 24.45 -15.45
CA ILE A 214 -11.21 23.81 -16.10
C ILE A 214 -10.83 22.36 -16.43
N VAL A 215 -11.71 21.42 -16.09
CA VAL A 215 -11.56 20.01 -16.48
C VAL A 215 -12.35 19.80 -17.77
N ARG A 216 -11.68 19.38 -18.85
CA ARG A 216 -12.34 19.05 -20.12
C ARG A 216 -12.19 17.56 -20.40
N LEU A 217 -13.22 16.92 -20.93
CA LEU A 217 -13.10 15.55 -21.41
C LEU A 217 -12.25 15.56 -22.68
N LYS A 218 -11.23 14.70 -22.72
CA LYS A 218 -10.43 14.46 -23.92
C LYS A 218 -11.29 13.59 -24.84
N GLU A 219 -11.86 14.19 -25.87
CA GLU A 219 -12.74 13.49 -26.81
C GLU A 219 -12.07 12.23 -27.39
N ARG A 220 -12.65 11.07 -27.05
CA ARG A 220 -12.85 9.96 -27.97
C ARG A 220 -14.35 9.68 -27.93
N GLU A 221 -14.98 9.70 -29.10
CA GLU A 221 -16.44 9.57 -29.35
C GLU A 221 -17.25 9.08 -28.15
N CYS A 222 -17.78 10.01 -27.36
CA CYS A 222 -18.81 9.72 -26.39
C CYS A 222 -20.14 9.92 -27.13
N LEU A 223 -20.75 8.84 -27.61
CA LEU A 223 -22.00 8.85 -28.40
C LEU A 223 -23.27 9.22 -27.58
N TRP A 224 -23.14 9.90 -26.44
CA TRP A 224 -24.29 10.24 -25.59
C TRP A 224 -24.36 11.72 -25.22
N SER A 225 -25.54 12.28 -25.49
CA SER A 225 -25.93 13.69 -25.47
C SER A 225 -25.99 14.36 -24.09
N SER A 226 -25.32 13.82 -23.06
CA SER A 226 -25.50 14.26 -21.67
C SER A 226 -24.20 14.66 -20.94
N CYS A 227 -23.07 14.74 -21.63
CA CYS A 227 -21.81 15.23 -21.05
C CYS A 227 -21.55 16.69 -21.46
N SER A 228 -22.33 17.63 -20.96
CA SER A 228 -22.16 19.06 -21.28
C SER A 228 -21.52 19.90 -20.17
N HIS A 229 -21.45 19.44 -18.92
CA HIS A 229 -20.85 20.22 -17.84
C HIS A 229 -20.20 19.31 -16.81
N CYS A 230 -18.86 19.35 -16.74
CA CYS A 230 -18.05 18.84 -15.64
C CYS A 230 -17.03 19.92 -15.25
#